data_AF-A0A7S7W079-F1
#
_entry.id   AF-A0A7S7W079-F1
#
_cell.length_a   1.000
_cell.length_b   1.000
_cell.length_c   1.000
_cell.angle_alpha   90.00
_cell.angle_beta   90.00
_cell.angle_gamma   90.00
#
_symmetry.space_group_name_H-M   'P 1'
#
loop_
_entity.id
_entity.type
_entity.pdbx_description
1 polymer ?
#
loop_
_entity_poly.entity_id
_entity_poly.type
_entity_poly.pdbx_seq_one_letter_code
_entity_poly.pdbx_strand_id
1 'polypeptide(L)'
;MPHLQTALGKLNIAFSKERIAKLVPHRDAFKEGQPLGQSGVVIDDKMAIKGEWRKFLGQIPIAQQEAIRAVIFAALGTDPATPITFAWAPGYDFEVLIWQAPDTRTSRGGITILIKSRYPSDSHPLANEPPYGS
;
A
#
# COMPACT_ATOMS: atom_id res chain seq x y z
N MET A 1 -16.24 -3.52 -6.91
CA MET A 1 -15.05 -4.39 -6.79
C MET A 1 -14.79 -4.76 -5.33
N PRO A 2 -15.23 -5.93 -4.87
CA PRO A 2 -15.02 -6.36 -3.48
C PRO A 2 -13.55 -6.63 -3.12
N HIS A 3 -12.71 -7.03 -4.08
CA HIS A 3 -11.34 -7.50 -3.80
C HIS A 3 -10.36 -6.42 -3.37
N LEU A 4 -10.36 -5.24 -4.01
CA LEU A 4 -9.50 -4.11 -3.61
C LEU A 4 -9.90 -3.60 -2.21
N GLN A 5 -11.21 -3.45 -1.97
CA GLN A 5 -11.73 -3.09 -0.66
C GLN A 5 -11.37 -4.13 0.42
N THR A 6 -11.38 -5.42 0.07
CA THR A 6 -10.96 -6.50 0.97
C THR A 6 -9.47 -6.40 1.30
N ALA A 7 -8.60 -6.16 0.30
CA ALA A 7 -7.17 -5.99 0.51
C ALA A 7 -6.88 -4.79 1.42
N LEU A 8 -7.50 -3.64 1.17
CA LEU A 8 -7.37 -2.44 2.00
C LEU A 8 -7.86 -2.68 3.43
N GLY A 9 -9.00 -3.36 3.60
CA GLY A 9 -9.49 -3.74 4.92
C GLY A 9 -8.50 -4.59 5.71
N LYS A 10 -7.82 -5.54 5.04
CA LYS A 10 -6.79 -6.38 5.67
C LYS A 10 -5.53 -5.58 6.05
N LEU A 11 -5.08 -4.69 5.15
CA LEU A 11 -3.97 -3.78 5.44
C LEU A 11 -4.29 -2.91 6.65
N ASN A 12 -5.46 -2.27 6.67
CA ASN A 12 -5.88 -1.40 7.77
C ASN A 12 -6.01 -2.13 9.10
N ILE A 13 -6.44 -3.41 9.08
CA ILE A 13 -6.42 -4.24 10.29
C ILE A 13 -4.98 -4.54 10.71
N ALA A 14 -4.10 -4.91 9.80
CA ALA A 14 -2.74 -5.33 10.13
C ALA A 14 -1.88 -4.17 10.65
N PHE A 15 -2.02 -2.99 10.05
CA PHE A 15 -1.31 -1.76 10.40
C PHE A 15 -2.05 -0.90 11.43
N SER A 16 -3.12 -1.41 12.04
CA SER A 16 -3.83 -0.73 13.13
C SER A 16 -2.96 -0.62 14.38
N LYS A 17 -3.30 0.33 15.25
CA LYS A 17 -2.62 0.54 16.54
C LYS A 17 -2.50 -0.76 17.35
N GLU A 18 -3.50 -1.62 17.30
CA GLU A 18 -3.59 -2.86 18.08
C GLU A 18 -2.77 -4.01 17.50
N ARG A 19 -2.44 -3.97 16.20
CA ARG A 19 -1.87 -5.13 15.49
C ARG A 19 -0.51 -4.86 14.85
N ILE A 20 -0.15 -3.60 14.62
CA ILE A 20 1.08 -3.23 13.93
C ILE A 20 2.34 -3.77 14.61
N ALA A 21 2.35 -3.93 15.94
CA ALA A 21 3.47 -4.53 16.66
C ALA A 21 3.84 -5.94 16.16
N LYS A 22 2.87 -6.69 15.62
CA LYS A 22 3.10 -8.03 15.02
C LYS A 22 3.86 -7.97 13.70
N LEU A 23 3.89 -6.81 13.05
CA LEU A 23 4.58 -6.59 11.77
C LEU A 23 6.03 -6.12 11.96
N VAL A 24 6.40 -5.64 13.15
CA VAL A 24 7.77 -5.15 13.45
C VAL A 24 8.84 -6.21 13.13
N PRO A 25 8.69 -7.51 13.49
CA PRO A 25 9.66 -8.53 13.11
C PRO A 25 9.82 -8.75 11.59
N HIS A 26 8.83 -8.31 10.79
CA HIS A 26 8.82 -8.41 9.34
C HIS A 26 9.26 -7.11 8.65
N ARG A 27 9.74 -6.11 9.40
CA ARG A 27 10.15 -4.81 8.87
C ARG A 27 11.09 -4.92 7.67
N ASP A 28 12.06 -5.83 7.72
CA ASP A 28 13.05 -6.00 6.63
C ASP A 28 12.44 -6.49 5.32
N ALA A 29 11.22 -7.01 5.32
CA ALA A 29 10.47 -7.29 4.10
C ALA A 29 10.13 -6.02 3.30
N PHE A 30 10.25 -4.85 3.93
CA PHE A 30 10.01 -3.53 3.33
C PHE A 30 11.30 -2.71 3.18
N LYS A 31 12.49 -3.31 3.34
CA LYS A 31 13.76 -2.61 3.08
C LYS A 31 13.92 -2.26 1.60
N GLU A 32 14.93 -1.44 1.29
CA GLU A 32 15.20 -1.02 -0.10
C GLU A 32 15.38 -2.18 -1.08
N GLY A 33 14.87 -1.98 -2.30
CA GLY A 33 14.89 -2.98 -3.37
C GLY A 33 13.96 -4.18 -3.16
N GLN A 34 13.20 -4.24 -2.06
CA GLN A 34 12.20 -5.30 -1.89
C GLN A 34 10.90 -4.97 -2.65
N PRO A 35 10.27 -5.97 -3.28
CA PRO A 35 8.97 -5.77 -3.92
C PRO A 35 7.85 -5.54 -2.89
N LEU A 36 7.05 -4.49 -3.08
CA LEU A 36 5.96 -4.08 -2.17
C LEU A 36 4.90 -5.17 -1.90
N GLY A 37 4.71 -6.11 -2.85
CA GLY A 37 3.63 -7.11 -2.82
C GLY A 37 4.03 -8.59 -2.73
N GLN A 38 5.33 -8.92 -2.68
CA GLN A 38 5.74 -10.34 -2.72
C GLN A 38 6.00 -10.95 -1.36
N SER A 39 6.22 -10.15 -0.32
CA SER A 39 6.60 -10.64 1.01
C SER A 39 5.50 -11.44 1.72
N GLY A 40 4.24 -11.39 1.26
CA GLY A 40 3.14 -12.20 1.80
C GLY A 40 2.81 -11.91 3.27
N VAL A 41 3.36 -10.83 3.83
CA VAL A 41 3.31 -10.52 5.27
C VAL A 41 1.88 -10.25 5.74
N VAL A 42 1.07 -9.60 4.91
CA VAL A 42 -0.31 -9.21 5.27
C VAL A 42 -1.37 -9.90 4.42
N ILE A 43 -1.11 -10.07 3.13
CA ILE A 43 -2.00 -10.80 2.21
C ILE A 43 -1.28 -12.07 1.78
N ASP A 44 -1.68 -13.18 2.41
CA ASP A 44 -1.00 -14.47 2.29
C ASP A 44 -1.47 -15.32 1.10
N ASP A 45 -0.75 -16.42 0.89
CA ASP A 45 -0.89 -17.36 -0.21
C ASP A 45 -2.24 -18.11 -0.24
N LYS A 46 -2.95 -18.14 0.88
CA LYS A 46 -4.24 -18.82 1.02
C LYS A 46 -5.40 -17.90 0.64
N MET A 47 -5.13 -16.60 0.45
CA MET A 47 -6.16 -15.63 0.09
C MET A 47 -6.45 -15.65 -1.41
N ALA A 48 -7.71 -15.92 -1.77
CA ALA A 48 -8.18 -15.90 -3.16
C ALA A 48 -7.90 -14.57 -3.90
N ILE A 49 -7.77 -13.45 -3.17
CA ILE A 49 -7.53 -12.13 -3.74
C ILE A 49 -6.06 -11.84 -4.09
N LYS A 50 -5.12 -12.70 -3.70
CA LYS A 50 -3.68 -12.44 -3.80
C LYS A 50 -3.22 -12.17 -5.23
N GLY A 51 -3.73 -12.93 -6.20
CA GLY A 51 -3.36 -12.78 -7.62
C GLY A 51 -3.67 -11.37 -8.13
N GLU A 52 -4.91 -10.93 -7.95
CA GLU A 52 -5.36 -9.60 -8.38
C GLU A 52 -4.71 -8.47 -7.58
N TRP A 53 -4.47 -8.67 -6.28
CA TRP A 53 -3.75 -7.70 -5.47
C TRP A 53 -2.29 -7.53 -5.92
N ARG A 54 -1.59 -8.62 -6.23
CA ARG A 54 -0.22 -8.56 -6.75
C ARG A 54 -0.16 -7.89 -8.11
N LYS A 55 -1.11 -8.19 -8.99
CA LYS A 55 -1.24 -7.50 -10.29
C LYS A 55 -1.42 -6.00 -10.10
N PHE A 56 -2.34 -5.60 -9.22
CA PHE A 56 -2.57 -4.20 -8.90
C PHE A 56 -1.31 -3.51 -8.37
N LEU A 57 -0.62 -4.11 -7.38
CA LEU A 57 0.63 -3.55 -6.87
C LEU A 57 1.71 -3.42 -7.96
N GLY A 58 1.77 -4.37 -8.90
CA GLY A 58 2.68 -4.31 -10.04
C GLY A 58 2.34 -3.22 -11.07
N GLN A 59 1.11 -2.70 -11.08
CA GLN A 59 0.70 -1.59 -11.95
C GLN A 59 1.08 -0.22 -11.37
N ILE A 60 1.30 -0.12 -10.06
CA ILE A 60 1.73 1.14 -9.43
C ILE A 60 3.12 1.51 -9.97
N PRO A 61 3.38 2.76 -10.38
CA PRO A 61 4.70 3.20 -10.82
C PRO A 61 5.78 2.90 -9.80
N ILE A 62 6.96 2.45 -10.24
CA ILE A 62 8.01 1.97 -9.32
C ILE A 62 8.41 3.00 -8.26
N ALA A 63 8.54 4.28 -8.64
CA ALA A 63 8.86 5.35 -7.69
C ALA A 63 7.81 5.49 -6.58
N GLN A 64 6.54 5.28 -6.90
CA GLN A 64 5.45 5.30 -5.91
C GLN A 64 5.45 4.05 -5.04
N GLN A 65 5.75 2.87 -5.60
CA GLN A 65 5.95 1.66 -4.80
C GLN A 65 7.07 1.84 -3.77
N GLU A 66 8.20 2.42 -4.19
CA GLU A 66 9.35 2.70 -3.34
C GLU A 66 9.01 3.70 -2.23
N ALA A 67 8.21 4.74 -2.53
CA ALA A 67 7.71 5.68 -1.53
C ALA A 67 6.83 4.99 -0.48
N ILE A 68 5.83 4.21 -0.91
CA ILE A 68 4.96 3.45 0.01
C ILE A 68 5.79 2.49 0.88
N ARG A 69 6.74 1.78 0.26
CA ARG A 69 7.61 0.82 0.94
C ARG A 69 8.48 1.51 2.00
N ALA A 70 9.09 2.64 1.67
CA ALA A 70 9.89 3.42 2.60
C ALA A 70 9.06 3.92 3.80
N VAL A 71 7.83 4.37 3.57
CA VAL A 71 6.91 4.76 4.65
C VAL A 71 6.60 3.59 5.57
N ILE A 72 6.28 2.41 5.03
CA ILE A 72 6.04 1.20 5.84
C ILE A 72 7.28 0.85 6.68
N PHE A 73 8.46 0.82 6.04
CA PHE A 73 9.72 0.50 6.72
C PHE A 73 10.04 1.49 7.85
N ALA A 74 9.81 2.79 7.62
CA ALA A 74 10.00 3.83 8.62
C ALA A 74 9.00 3.67 9.78
N ALA A 75 7.71 3.48 9.48
CA ALA A 75 6.65 3.34 10.47
C ALA A 75 6.83 2.12 11.39
N LEU A 76 7.31 1.00 10.85
CA LEU A 76 7.62 -0.21 11.63
C LEU A 76 8.89 -0.06 12.48
N GLY A 77 9.71 0.96 12.23
CA GLY A 77 10.94 1.23 12.96
C GLY A 77 10.81 2.22 14.12
N THR A 78 9.63 2.83 14.33
CA THR A 78 9.38 3.71 15.46
C THR A 78 9.01 2.92 16.72
N ASP A 79 9.13 3.54 17.90
CA ASP A 79 8.76 2.93 19.17
C ASP A 79 7.74 3.80 19.96
N PRO A 80 6.50 3.32 20.16
CA PRO A 80 5.91 2.15 19.50
C PRO A 80 5.69 2.41 18.01
N ALA A 81 5.63 1.33 17.21
CA ALA A 81 5.44 1.40 15.77
C ALA A 81 4.23 2.28 15.37
N THR A 82 4.42 3.12 14.36
CA THR A 82 3.45 4.14 13.96
C THR A 82 2.35 3.50 13.09
N PRO A 83 1.07 3.56 13.48
CA PRO A 83 -0.01 2.94 12.73
C PRO A 83 -0.17 3.59 11.35
N ILE A 84 -0.60 2.79 10.36
CA ILE A 84 -0.83 3.23 8.99
C ILE A 84 -2.26 2.94 8.57
N THR A 85 -2.93 3.95 8.01
CA THR A 85 -4.20 3.82 7.30
C THR A 85 -3.96 3.88 5.79
N PHE A 86 -4.41 2.85 5.08
CA PHE A 86 -4.44 2.77 3.63
C PHE A 86 -5.83 3.13 3.13
N ALA A 87 -5.86 4.05 2.18
CA ALA A 87 -7.06 4.45 1.46
C ALA A 87 -6.82 4.33 -0.04
N TRP A 88 -7.91 4.14 -0.77
CA TRP A 88 -7.89 4.17 -2.23
C TRP A 88 -9.07 4.98 -2.74
N ALA A 89 -8.85 5.70 -3.83
CA ALA A 89 -9.91 6.39 -4.57
C ALA A 89 -9.68 6.25 -6.08
N PRO A 90 -10.75 6.25 -6.89
CA PRO A 90 -10.59 6.26 -8.34
C PRO A 90 -9.92 7.56 -8.80
N GLY A 91 -9.03 7.44 -9.79
CA GLY A 91 -8.35 8.52 -10.48
C GLY A 91 -7.90 8.06 -11.88
N TYR A 92 -7.55 8.98 -12.77
CA TYR A 92 -7.04 8.59 -14.09
C TYR A 92 -5.54 8.28 -14.08
N ASP A 93 -4.81 9.02 -13.25
CA ASP A 93 -3.39 8.85 -13.01
C ASP A 93 -3.14 8.08 -11.72
N PHE A 94 -1.93 7.52 -11.60
CA PHE A 94 -1.43 7.03 -10.34
C PHE A 94 -0.96 8.19 -9.47
N GLU A 95 -1.57 8.37 -8.31
CA GLU A 95 -1.13 9.35 -7.31
C GLU A 95 -0.94 8.65 -5.96
N VAL A 96 0.10 9.05 -5.23
CA VAL A 96 0.30 8.66 -3.83
C VAL A 96 0.36 9.91 -2.98
N LEU A 97 -0.56 10.02 -2.03
CA LEU A 97 -0.59 11.09 -1.05
C LEU A 97 -0.31 10.50 0.33
N ILE A 98 0.68 11.07 1.02
CA ILE A 98 1.13 10.62 2.34
C ILE A 98 0.98 11.78 3.30
N TRP A 99 0.26 11.55 4.40
CA TRP A 99 0.15 12.51 5.51
C TRP A 99 0.49 11.82 6.81
N GLN A 100 1.19 12.53 7.70
CA GLN A 100 1.49 12.05 9.04
C GLN A 100 0.94 13.04 10.06
N ALA A 101 0.02 12.56 10.90
CA ALA A 101 -0.37 13.29 12.09
C ALA A 101 0.67 13.02 13.20
N PRO A 102 1.25 14.06 13.83
CA PRO A 102 2.17 13.86 14.95
C PRO A 102 1.42 13.36 16.19
N ASP A 103 2.16 12.77 17.12
CA ASP A 103 1.64 12.48 18.45
C ASP A 103 1.27 13.78 19.17
N THR A 104 0.24 13.71 20.01
CA THR A 104 -0.15 14.77 20.93
C THR A 104 0.00 14.29 22.38
N ARG A 105 -0.23 15.19 23.34
CA ARG A 105 -0.24 14.83 24.76
C ARG A 105 -1.27 13.74 25.11
N THR A 106 -2.37 13.65 24.36
CA THR A 106 -3.52 12.80 24.70
C THR A 106 -3.81 11.71 23.67
N SER A 107 -3.17 11.74 22.51
CA SER A 107 -3.41 10.78 21.43
C SER A 107 -2.14 10.47 20.66
N ARG A 108 -2.02 9.22 20.22
CA ARG A 108 -1.01 8.82 19.23
C ARG A 108 -1.47 9.26 17.84
N GLY A 109 -0.53 9.78 17.07
CA GLY A 109 -0.70 10.08 15.67
C GLY A 109 -0.63 8.81 14.81
N GLY A 110 -0.46 9.01 13.51
CA GLY A 110 -0.44 7.93 12.52
C GLY A 110 -0.16 8.46 11.13
N ILE A 111 0.05 7.54 10.20
CA ILE A 111 0.29 7.86 8.79
C ILE A 111 -0.91 7.43 7.97
N THR A 112 -1.32 8.25 7.02
CA THR A 112 -2.31 7.90 6.01
C THR A 112 -1.65 7.87 4.65
N ILE A 113 -1.81 6.76 3.93
CA ILE A 113 -1.40 6.59 2.54
C ILE A 113 -2.67 6.47 1.69
N LEU A 114 -2.94 7.48 0.87
CA LEU A 114 -3.98 7.42 -0.15
C LEU A 114 -3.35 7.10 -1.50
N ILE A 115 -3.83 6.04 -2.14
CA ILE A 115 -3.48 5.67 -3.50
C ILE A 115 -4.64 6.06 -4.40
N LYS A 116 -4.41 6.87 -5.42
CA LYS A 116 -5.36 7.05 -6.51
C LYS A 116 -4.86 6.31 -7.74
N SER A 117 -5.79 5.66 -8.42
CA SER A 117 -5.51 4.97 -9.68
C SER A 117 -6.80 4.74 -10.42
N ARG A 118 -6.70 4.32 -11.69
CA ARG A 118 -7.85 3.74 -12.38
C ARG A 118 -8.34 2.54 -11.62
N TYR A 119 -9.60 2.21 -11.85
CA TYR A 119 -10.11 0.90 -11.48
C TYR A 119 -9.21 -0.16 -12.12
N PRO A 120 -8.75 -1.19 -11.38
CA PRO A 120 -7.86 -2.22 -11.93
C PRO A 120 -8.43 -2.96 -13.15
N SER A 121 -9.77 -2.97 -13.30
CA SER A 121 -10.45 -3.57 -14.46
C SER A 121 -10.72 -2.58 -15.60
N ASP A 122 -10.41 -1.31 -15.43
CA ASP A 122 -10.63 -0.29 -16.45
C ASP A 122 -9.44 -0.26 -17.40
N SER A 123 -9.73 -0.40 -18.69
CA SER A 123 -8.68 -0.43 -19.72
C SER A 123 -8.13 0.97 -19.92
N HIS A 124 -6.82 1.07 -20.21
CA HIS A 124 -6.26 2.34 -20.63
C HIS A 124 -6.95 2.78 -21.95
N PRO A 125 -7.35 4.06 -22.12
CA PRO A 125 -8.09 4.52 -23.30
C PRO A 125 -7.28 4.33 -24.58
N LEU A 126 -5.95 4.36 -24.47
CA LEU A 126 -5.00 4.15 -25.55
C LEU A 126 -4.51 2.69 -25.63
N ALA A 127 -5.21 1.72 -25.03
CA ALA A 127 -4.75 0.32 -25.01
C ALA A 127 -4.58 -0.31 -26.41
N ASN A 128 -5.24 0.26 -27.41
CA ASN A 128 -5.16 -0.17 -28.82
C ASN A 128 -4.36 0.79 -29.69
N GLU A 129 -3.68 1.78 -29.11
CA GLU A 129 -2.88 2.75 -29.85
C GLU A 129 -1.39 2.38 -29.77
N PRO A 130 -0.61 2.67 -30.83
CA PRO A 130 0.83 2.48 -30.81
C PRO A 130 1.47 3.38 -29.74
N PRO A 131 2.62 2.97 -29.15
CA PRO A 131 3.36 3.80 -28.21
C PRO A 131 3.64 5.19 -28.79
N TYR A 132 3.62 6.22 -27.94
CA TYR A 132 4.02 7.54 -28.38
C TYR A 132 5.46 7.53 -28.91
N GLY A 133 5.65 7.89 -30.18
CA GLY A 133 6.95 7.94 -30.85
C GLY A 133 7.37 6.66 -31.59
N SER A 134 6.47 5.68 -31.78
CA SER A 134 6.68 4.52 -32.68
C SER A 134 6.11 4.73 -34.07
#